data_AF-A0A2S8BHK3-F1
#
_entry.id   AF-A0A2S8BHK3-F1
#
_cell.length_a   1.000
_cell.length_b   1.000
_cell.length_c   1.000
_cell.angle_alpha   90.00
_cell.angle_beta   90.00
_cell.angle_gamma   90.00
#
_symmetry.space_group_name_H-M   'P 1'
#
loop_
_entity.id
_entity.type
_entity.pdbx_description
1 polymer ?
#
loop_
_entity_poly.entity_id
_entity_poly.type
_entity_poly.pdbx_seq_one_letter_code
_entity_poly.pdbx_strand_id
1 'polypeptide(L)'
;MSIALLAYQLSLGGRDAPVIDGLTGVQRVFFGWAQVWRTKSRDAEAIRRLAIDPHSPPEFRCNGVIRNVDAFYEAFEVAEADALYLEPDRRVRIWN
;
A
#
# COMPACT_ATOMS: atom_id res chain seq x y z
N MET A 1 -3.40 -6.70 -1.86
CA MET A 1 -2.18 -6.42 -1.09
C MET A 1 -2.17 -7.13 0.26
N SER A 2 -3.20 -7.01 1.10
CA SER A 2 -3.22 -7.60 2.46
C SER A 2 -2.95 -9.11 2.49
N ILE A 3 -3.58 -9.90 1.61
CA ILE A 3 -3.32 -11.36 1.50
C ILE A 3 -1.88 -11.66 1.04
N ALA A 4 -1.31 -10.84 0.16
CA ALA A 4 0.08 -11.02 -0.28
C ALA A 4 1.07 -10.74 0.87
N LEU A 5 0.77 -9.77 1.73
CA LEU A 5 1.56 -9.49 2.93
C LEU A 5 1.45 -10.65 3.94
N LEU A 6 0.25 -11.19 4.17
CA LEU A 6 0.06 -12.37 5.01
C LEU A 6 0.85 -13.57 4.46
N ALA A 7 0.75 -13.84 3.15
CA ALA A 7 1.50 -14.92 2.51
C ALA A 7 3.02 -14.73 2.64
N TYR A 8 3.52 -13.50 2.50
CA TYR A 8 4.91 -13.17 2.74
C TYR A 8 5.33 -13.51 4.18
N GLN A 9 4.57 -13.08 5.19
CA GLN A 9 4.87 -13.37 6.59
C GLN A 9 4.87 -14.88 6.88
N LEU A 10 3.88 -15.61 6.36
CA LEU A 10 3.80 -17.07 6.49
C LEU A 10 5.02 -17.77 5.87
N SER A 11 5.51 -17.26 4.72
CA SER A 11 6.68 -17.85 4.04
C SER A 11 7.98 -17.77 4.86
N LEU A 12 8.07 -16.87 5.84
CA LEU A 12 9.24 -16.74 6.69
C LEU A 12 9.39 -17.93 7.66
N GLY A 13 8.30 -18.63 7.97
CA GLY A 13 8.29 -19.76 8.89
C GLY A 13 8.70 -19.36 10.31
N GLY A 14 8.28 -18.17 10.76
CA GLY A 14 8.60 -17.63 12.09
C GLY A 14 9.99 -17.01 12.23
N ARG A 15 10.77 -16.93 11.15
CA ARG A 15 12.07 -16.25 11.13
C ARG A 15 11.92 -14.77 10.81
N ASP A 16 12.86 -13.97 11.27
CA ASP A 16 12.93 -12.56 10.88
C ASP A 16 13.26 -12.43 9.39
N ALA A 17 12.59 -11.51 8.72
CA ALA A 17 12.95 -11.13 7.37
C ALA A 17 14.29 -10.38 7.38
N PRO A 18 15.21 -10.66 6.44
CA PRO A 18 16.46 -9.92 6.36
C PRO A 18 16.17 -8.43 6.08
N VAL A 19 16.93 -7.54 6.70
CA VAL A 19 16.97 -6.11 6.34
C VAL A 19 17.88 -5.96 5.13
N ILE A 20 17.42 -5.26 4.10
CA ILE A 20 18.14 -5.05 2.84
C ILE A 20 18.00 -3.57 2.50
N ASP A 21 19.11 -2.90 2.19
CA ASP A 21 19.17 -1.48 1.87
C ASP A 21 18.50 -0.57 2.93
N GLY A 22 18.60 -0.96 4.20
CA GLY A 22 18.00 -0.24 5.33
C GLY A 22 16.48 -0.41 5.47
N LEU A 23 15.83 -1.24 4.64
CA LEU A 23 14.40 -1.49 4.69
C LEU A 23 14.08 -2.85 5.31
N THR A 24 13.06 -2.91 6.17
CA THR A 24 12.52 -4.17 6.68
C THR A 24 11.83 -4.98 5.58
N GLY A 25 11.62 -6.28 5.80
CA GLY A 25 10.90 -7.13 4.85
C GLY A 25 9.51 -6.60 4.49
N VAL A 26 8.74 -6.18 5.50
CA VAL A 26 7.39 -5.62 5.32
C VAL A 26 7.44 -4.29 4.56
N GLN A 27 8.37 -3.40 4.90
CA GLN A 27 8.57 -2.15 4.15
C GLN A 27 8.89 -2.43 2.68
N ARG A 28 9.73 -3.43 2.37
CA ARG A 28 10.02 -3.82 0.99
C ARG A 28 8.81 -4.37 0.24
N VAL A 29 7.90 -5.07 0.91
CA VAL A 29 6.63 -5.50 0.29
C VAL A 29 5.78 -4.28 -0.10
N PHE A 30 5.69 -3.25 0.76
CA PHE A 30 5.01 -1.99 0.42
C PHE A 30 5.72 -1.20 -0.70
N PHE A 31 7.06 -1.16 -0.71
CA PHE A 31 7.82 -0.57 -1.82
C PHE A 31 7.58 -1.32 -3.13
N GLY A 32 7.53 -2.66 -3.07
CA GLY A 32 7.18 -3.53 -4.19
C GLY A 32 5.80 -3.24 -4.76
N TRP A 33 4.81 -2.99 -3.90
CA TRP A 33 3.48 -2.53 -4.30
C TRP A 33 3.53 -1.15 -4.97
N ALA A 34 4.20 -0.19 -4.35
CA ALA A 34 4.27 1.19 -4.84
C ALA A 34 4.95 1.30 -6.21
N GLN A 35 6.07 0.58 -6.43
CA GLN A 35 6.83 0.69 -7.67
C GLN A 35 6.06 0.18 -8.90
N VAL A 36 5.18 -0.81 -8.74
CA VAL A 36 4.33 -1.33 -9.84
C VAL A 36 3.34 -0.26 -10.32
N TRP A 37 2.96 0.67 -9.45
CA TRP A 37 2.06 1.78 -9.78
C TRP A 37 2.77 3.03 -10.29
N ARG A 38 4.08 3.00 -10.54
CA ARG A 38 4.83 4.14 -11.08
C ARG A 38 4.39 4.45 -12.51
N THR A 39 3.37 5.30 -12.64
CA THR A 39 2.75 5.71 -13.90
C THR A 39 2.32 7.17 -13.80
N LYS A 40 2.39 7.91 -14.91
CA LYS A 40 1.79 9.24 -15.04
C LYS A 40 1.13 9.38 -16.41
N SER A 41 0.07 10.18 -16.47
CA SER A 41 -0.66 10.47 -17.70
C SER A 41 -0.63 11.98 -17.98
N ARG A 42 -0.82 12.36 -19.25
CA ARG A 42 -1.09 13.77 -19.60
C ARG A 42 -2.50 14.12 -19.12
N ASP A 43 -2.75 15.39 -18.83
CA ASP A 43 -4.01 15.85 -18.25
C ASP A 43 -5.25 15.40 -19.06
N ALA A 44 -5.20 15.52 -20.38
CA ALA A 44 -6.29 15.07 -21.26
C ALA A 44 -6.59 13.57 -21.11
N GLU A 45 -5.55 12.75 -20.97
CA GLU A 45 -5.70 11.30 -20.78
C GLU A 45 -6.16 10.96 -19.35
N ALA A 46 -5.68 11.70 -18.35
CA ALA A 46 -6.13 11.54 -16.97
C ALA A 46 -7.63 11.85 -16.85
N ILE A 47 -8.11 12.96 -17.45
CA ILE A 47 -9.54 13.31 -17.51
C ILE A 47 -10.33 12.22 -18.22
N ARG A 48 -9.84 11.74 -19.37
CA ARG A 48 -10.52 10.68 -20.12
C ARG A 48 -10.65 9.40 -19.29
N ARG A 49 -9.58 8.97 -18.61
CA ARG A 49 -9.59 7.77 -17.77
C ARG A 49 -10.51 7.92 -16.56
N LEU A 50 -10.55 9.08 -15.93
CA LEU A 50 -11.52 9.34 -14.85
C LEU A 50 -12.98 9.11 -15.29
N ALA A 51 -13.29 9.34 -16.57
CA ALA A 51 -14.63 9.14 -17.10
C ALA A 51 -14.94 7.69 -17.51
N ILE A 52 -13.94 6.87 -17.88
CA ILE A 52 -14.21 5.58 -18.54
C ILE A 52 -13.42 4.38 -18.00
N ASP A 53 -12.32 4.61 -17.29
CA ASP A 53 -11.49 3.52 -16.75
C ASP A 53 -12.07 3.10 -15.40
N PRO A 54 -12.49 1.83 -15.22
CA PRO A 54 -13.02 1.38 -13.94
C PRO A 54 -11.96 1.32 -12.84
N HIS A 55 -10.66 1.42 -13.18
CA HIS A 55 -9.59 1.42 -12.21
C HIS A 55 -9.35 2.82 -11.65
N SER A 56 -9.14 2.91 -10.34
CA SER A 56 -8.62 4.13 -9.73
C SER A 56 -7.29 4.55 -10.37
N PRO A 57 -6.97 5.85 -10.45
CA PRO A 57 -5.66 6.32 -10.87
C PRO A 57 -4.52 5.70 -10.04
N PRO A 58 -3.31 5.53 -10.62
CA PRO A 58 -2.21 4.79 -10.00
C PRO A 58 -1.83 5.29 -8.59
N GLU A 59 -1.82 6.60 -8.37
CA GLU A 59 -1.54 7.19 -7.06
C GLU A 59 -2.56 6.78 -5.98
N PHE A 60 -3.83 6.59 -6.35
CA PHE A 60 -4.87 6.12 -5.45
C PHE A 60 -4.85 4.60 -5.28
N ARG A 61 -4.43 3.83 -6.32
CA ARG A 61 -4.18 2.39 -6.17
C ARG A 61 -3.04 2.13 -5.19
N CYS A 62 -2.02 2.97 -5.19
CA CYS A 62 -0.95 2.92 -4.19
C CYS A 62 -1.46 3.37 -2.82
N ASN A 63 -1.81 4.66 -2.67
CA ASN A 63 -2.00 5.29 -1.37
C ASN A 63 -3.36 5.00 -0.73
N GLY A 64 -4.41 4.89 -1.54
CA GLY A 64 -5.78 4.62 -1.07
C GLY A 64 -5.93 3.21 -0.50
N VAL A 65 -5.14 2.24 -1.00
CA VAL A 65 -5.15 0.87 -0.48
C VAL A 65 -4.39 0.78 0.83
N ILE A 66 -3.14 1.25 0.89
CA ILE A 66 -2.27 1.01 2.06
C ILE A 66 -2.77 1.68 3.34
N ARG A 67 -3.47 2.82 3.24
CA ARG A 67 -4.05 3.49 4.42
C ARG A 67 -5.16 2.71 5.13
N ASN A 68 -5.68 1.65 4.51
CA ASN A 68 -6.64 0.73 5.11
C ASN A 68 -5.99 -0.55 5.68
N VAL A 69 -4.66 -0.67 5.62
CA VAL A 69 -3.92 -1.87 6.04
C VAL A 69 -3.14 -1.55 7.31
N ASP A 70 -3.44 -2.20 8.43
CA ASP A 70 -2.78 -1.89 9.72
C ASP A 70 -1.26 -2.04 9.68
N ALA A 71 -0.76 -3.06 8.99
CA ALA A 71 0.67 -3.29 8.86
C ALA A 71 1.41 -2.14 8.16
N PHE A 72 0.72 -1.25 7.42
CA PHE A 72 1.34 -0.03 6.90
C PHE A 72 1.65 0.96 8.03
N TYR A 73 0.76 1.08 9.01
CA TYR A 73 0.95 1.95 10.17
C TYR A 73 2.12 1.48 11.02
N GLU A 74 2.23 0.17 11.24
CA GLU A 74 3.35 -0.42 11.99
C GLU A 74 4.67 -0.31 11.21
N ALA A 75 4.67 -0.60 9.91
CA ALA A 75 5.90 -0.64 9.12
C ALA A 75 6.54 0.75 8.90
N PHE A 76 5.76 1.82 8.96
CA PHE A 76 6.21 3.20 8.70
C PHE A 76 5.95 4.15 9.87
N GLU A 77 5.57 3.62 11.04
CA GLU A 77 5.33 4.41 12.26
C GLU A 77 4.33 5.56 12.04
N VAL A 78 3.26 5.29 11.29
CA VAL A 78 2.29 6.31 10.87
C VAL A 78 1.46 6.79 12.06
N ALA A 79 1.52 8.08 12.33
CA ALA A 79 0.84 8.78 13.41
C ALA A 79 -0.33 9.64 12.89
N GLU A 80 -1.16 10.14 13.81
CA GLU A 80 -2.35 10.97 13.50
C GLU A 80 -2.04 12.22 12.67
N ALA A 81 -0.83 12.75 12.78
CA ALA A 81 -0.39 13.93 12.04
C ALA A 81 -0.04 13.62 10.56
N ASP A 82 0.12 12.36 10.19
CA ASP A 82 0.54 11.97 8.85
C ASP A 82 -0.62 12.04 7.84
N ALA A 83 -0.33 12.52 6.64
CA ALA A 83 -1.34 12.79 5.60
C ALA A 83 -2.16 11.56 5.19
N LEU A 84 -1.61 10.34 5.31
CA LEU A 84 -2.30 9.09 4.97
C LEU A 84 -2.98 8.42 6.17
N TYR A 85 -2.86 8.98 7.38
CA TYR A 85 -3.50 8.42 8.57
C TYR A 85 -5.02 8.32 8.38
N LEU A 86 -5.59 7.26 8.95
CA LEU A 86 -7.02 7.04 9.08
C LEU A 86 -7.27 6.36 10.42
N GLU A 87 -8.28 6.84 11.16
CA GLU A 87 -8.67 6.27 12.44
C GLU A 87 -9.00 4.78 12.29
N PRO A 88 -8.64 3.90 13.25
CA PRO A 88 -8.80 2.46 13.11
C PRO A 88 -10.21 1.99 12.75
N ASP A 89 -11.24 2.66 13.26
CA ASP A 89 -12.66 2.40 13.02
C ASP A 89 -13.16 2.87 11.64
N ARG A 90 -12.41 3.78 10.99
CA ARG A 90 -12.69 4.28 9.64
C ARG A 90 -11.94 3.52 8.55
N ARG A 91 -11.02 2.63 8.92
CA ARG A 91 -10.30 1.75 7.97
C ARG A 91 -11.26 0.69 7.45
N VAL A 92 -11.38 0.62 6.13
CA VAL A 92 -12.22 -0.37 5.47
C VAL A 92 -11.58 -1.75 5.57
N ARG A 93 -12.34 -2.71 6.09
CA ARG A 93 -11.97 -4.13 6.12
C ARG A 93 -13.04 -4.94 5.42
N ILE A 94 -12.63 -5.74 4.43
CA ILE A 94 -13.56 -6.61 3.69
C ILE A 94 -13.05 -8.04 3.72
N TRP A 95 -11.81 -8.26 3.27
CA TRP A 95 -11.21 -9.59 3.11
C TRP A 95 -9.80 -9.68 3.71
N ASN A 96 -9.49 -8.83 4.68
CA ASN A 96 -8.18 -8.65 5.30
C ASN A 96 -8.22 -8.82 6.80
#